data_AF-A0A934EHZ4-F1
#
_entry.id   AF-A0A934EHZ4-F1
#
_cell.length_a   1.000
_cell.length_b   1.000
_cell.length_c   1.000
_cell.angle_alpha   90.00
_cell.angle_beta   90.00
_cell.angle_gamma   90.00
#
_symmetry.space_group_name_H-M   'P 1'
#
loop_
_entity.id
_entity.type
_entity.pdbx_description
1 polymer ?
#
loop_
_entity_poly.entity_id
_entity_poly.type
_entity_poly.pdbx_seq_one_letter_code
_entity_poly.pdbx_strand_id
1 'polypeptide(L)' 'MRDGKWLQPRYATRDVFERDYPVIDFAGLDVYCPGCRTPVKLSRKAASGRIGGWCKRCDRGVCP' A
#
# COMPACT_ATOMS: atom_id res chain seq x y z
N MET A 1 -1.60 -1.16 15.52
CA MET A 1 -1.71 -1.01 14.05
C MET A 1 -3.12 -1.37 13.63
N ARG A 2 -3.68 -0.69 12.64
CA ARG A 2 -5.05 -0.94 12.14
C ARG A 2 -5.03 -1.98 11.02
N ASP A 3 -6.13 -2.67 10.80
CA ASP A 3 -6.27 -3.54 9.63
C ASP A 3 -6.41 -2.68 8.37
N GLY A 4 -5.51 -2.87 7.41
CA GLY A 4 -5.58 -2.20 6.12
C GLY A 4 -6.61 -2.85 5.20
N LYS A 5 -6.94 -2.16 4.12
CA LYS A 5 -7.82 -2.66 3.06
C LYS A 5 -7.04 -2.95 1.80
N TRP A 6 -7.55 -3.87 0.97
CA TRP A 6 -6.97 -4.07 -0.35
C TRP A 6 -7.18 -2.81 -1.19
N LEU A 7 -6.09 -2.34 -1.79
CA LEU A 7 -6.15 -1.20 -2.68
C LEU A 7 -6.90 -1.60 -3.96
N GLN A 8 -7.91 -0.79 -4.33
CA GLN A 8 -8.71 -0.98 -5.52
C GLN A 8 -8.52 0.21 -6.49
N PRO A 9 -8.41 -0.03 -7.81
CA PRO A 9 -8.39 -1.34 -8.48
C PRO A 9 -7.15 -2.17 -8.12
N ARG A 10 -7.22 -3.49 -8.33
CA ARG A 10 -6.08 -4.38 -8.06
C ARG A 10 -4.98 -4.09 -9.09
N TYR A 11 -3.85 -3.59 -8.60
CA TYR A 11 -2.64 -3.44 -9.41
C TYR A 11 -2.09 -4.81 -9.82
N ALA A 12 -1.70 -4.91 -11.09
CA ALA A 12 -1.14 -6.15 -11.65
C ALA A 12 0.25 -6.47 -11.10
N THR A 13 1.09 -5.44 -10.90
CA THR A 13 2.45 -5.56 -10.37
C THR A 13 2.79 -4.38 -9.46
N ARG A 14 3.85 -4.53 -8.67
CA ARG A 14 4.39 -3.44 -7.84
C ARG A 14 4.80 -2.24 -8.68
N ASP A 15 5.38 -2.44 -9.86
CA ASP A 15 5.87 -1.34 -10.70
C ASP A 15 4.73 -0.43 -11.18
N VAL A 16 3.57 -1.00 -11.51
CA VAL A 16 2.38 -0.20 -11.86
C VAL A 16 1.90 0.60 -10.64
N PHE A 17 1.89 -0.02 -9.46
CA PHE A 17 1.56 0.67 -8.22
C PHE A 17 2.53 1.81 -7.90
N GLU A 18 3.84 1.62 -8.09
CA GLU A 18 4.85 2.65 -7.84
C GLU A 18 4.79 3.81 -8.83
N ARG A 19 4.29 3.58 -10.06
CA ARG A 19 4.00 4.66 -11.02
C ARG A 19 2.82 5.53 -10.58
N ASP A 20 1.77 4.93 -10.04
CA ASP A 20 0.57 5.65 -9.59
C ASP A 20 0.76 6.28 -8.20
N TYR A 21 1.69 5.75 -7.40
CA TYR A 21 2.10 6.28 -6.10
C TYR A 21 3.60 6.66 -6.10
N PRO A 22 4.00 7.67 -6.88
CA PRO A 22 5.41 8.00 -7.10
C PRO A 22 6.08 8.62 -5.87
N VAL A 23 5.31 9.28 -4.99
CA VAL A 23 5.84 10.01 -3.85
C VAL A 23 6.08 9.06 -2.69
N ILE A 24 7.26 9.15 -2.06
CA ILE A 24 7.59 8.41 -0.84
C ILE A 24 7.26 9.30 0.36
N ASP A 25 6.45 8.77 1.27
CA ASP A 25 6.12 9.38 2.55
C ASP A 25 6.81 8.59 3.68
N PHE A 26 7.80 9.22 4.31
CA PHE A 26 8.57 8.61 5.41
C PHE A 26 7.77 8.52 6.71
N ALA A 27 6.74 9.37 6.87
CA ALA A 27 5.78 9.34 7.97
C ALA A 27 4.62 8.35 7.72
N GLY A 28 4.75 7.49 6.69
CA GLY A 28 3.75 6.51 6.30
C GLY A 28 3.26 5.63 7.45
N LEU A 29 1.95 5.39 7.46
CA LEU A 29 1.24 4.61 8.47
C LEU A 29 1.52 3.10 8.34
N ASP A 30 1.62 2.39 9.46
CA ASP A 30 1.69 0.92 9.45
C ASP A 30 0.30 0.29 9.66
N VAL A 31 -0.08 -0.58 8.74
CA VAL A 31 -1.33 -1.35 8.79
C VAL A 31 -1.07 -2.85 8.64
N TYR A 32 -1.97 -3.69 9.13
CA TYR A 32 -1.91 -5.12 8.84
C TYR A 32 -2.48 -5.43 7.46
N CYS A 33 -1.80 -6.29 6.72
CA CYS A 33 -2.31 -6.79 5.46
C CYS A 33 -3.59 -7.63 5.71
N PRO A 34 -4.70 -7.36 5.00
CA PRO A 34 -5.96 -8.08 5.21
C PRO A 34 -5.89 -9.57 4.82
N GLY A 35 -4.90 -9.99 4.02
CA GLY A 35 -4.72 -11.40 3.65
C GLY A 35 -3.83 -12.17 4.62
N CYS A 36 -2.59 -11.70 4.82
CA CYS A 36 -1.56 -12.44 5.56
C CYS A 36 -1.25 -11.90 6.96
N ARG A 37 -1.97 -10.84 7.40
CA ARG A 37 -1.75 -10.12 8.68
C ARG A 37 -0.31 -9.66 8.93
N THR A 38 0.52 -9.62 7.90
CA THR A 38 1.88 -9.08 8.00
C THR A 38 1.78 -7.54 8.02
N PRO A 39 2.58 -6.85 8.85
CA PRO A 39 2.63 -5.39 8.84
C PRO A 39 3.08 -4.87 7.47
N VAL A 40 2.39 -3.87 6.95
CA VAL A 40 2.65 -3.18 5.70
C VAL A 40 2.74 -1.69 5.98
N LYS A 41 3.90 -1.11 5.65
CA LYS A 41 4.11 0.33 5.74
C LYS A 41 3.52 1.02 4.52
N LEU A 42 2.60 1.94 4.74
CA LEU A 42 1.96 2.78 3.72
C LEU A 42 2.85 3.98 3.40
N SER A 43 4.03 3.72 2.84
CA SER A 43 5.05 4.73 2.55
C SER A 43 4.95 5.36 1.16
N ARG A 44 3.90 5.04 0.39
CA ARG A 44 3.72 5.56 -0.96
C ARG A 44 2.47 6.43 -1.03
N LYS A 45 2.56 7.55 -1.74
CA LYS A 45 1.49 8.53 -1.88
C LYS A 45 1.26 8.86 -3.35
N ALA A 46 -0.01 8.85 -3.75
CA ALA A 46 -0.44 9.26 -5.07
C ALA A 46 -0.57 10.78 -5.14
N ALA A 47 -0.55 11.34 -6.36
CA ALA A 47 -0.77 12.78 -6.58
C ALA A 47 -2.14 13.26 -6.04
N SER A 48 -3.13 12.36 -6.00
CA SER A 48 -4.45 12.64 -5.41
C SER A 48 -4.46 12.67 -3.87
N GLY A 49 -3.31 12.52 -3.21
CA GLY A 49 -3.19 12.49 -1.75
C GLY A 49 -3.50 11.14 -1.09
N ARG A 50 -3.90 10.12 -1.86
CA ARG A 50 -4.12 8.75 -1.34
C ARG A 50 -2.80 8.14 -0.92
N ILE A 51 -2.78 7.42 0.20
CA ILE A 51 -1.61 6.66 0.66
C ILE A 51 -1.83 5.16 0.45
N GLY A 52 -0.74 4.45 0.22
CA GLY A 52 -0.72 3.03 -0.04
C GLY A 52 0.62 2.41 0.30
N GLY A 53 0.63 1.09 0.43
CA GLY A 53 1.82 0.29 0.64
C GLY A 53 1.69 -1.03 -0.09
N TRP A 54 2.83 -1.68 -0.34
CA TRP A 54 2.84 -2.97 -1.03
C TRP A 54 3.10 -4.10 -0.04
N CYS A 55 2.18 -5.06 0.04
CA CYS A 55 2.42 -6.28 0.79
C CYS A 55 3.27 -7.24 -0.04
N LYS A 56 4.52 -7.49 0.38
CA LYS A 56 5.43 -8.43 -0.32
C LYS A 56 4.94 -9.88 -0.31
N ARG A 57 4.24 -10.31 0.76
CA ARG A 57 3.80 -11.71 0.92
C ARG A 57 2.55 -12.04 0.11
N CYS A 58 1.62 -11.09 -0.02
CA CYS A 58 0.42 -11.26 -0.84
C CYS A 58 0.56 -10.68 -2.25
N ASP A 59 1.71 -10.05 -2.54
CA ASP A 59 2.01 -9.31 -3.76
C ASP A 59 0.85 -8.40 -4.21
N ARG A 60 0.39 -7.55 -3.28
CA ARG A 60 -0.78 -6.70 -3.47
C ARG A 60 -0.65 -5.37 -2.74
N GLY A 61 -1.21 -4.33 -3.35
CA GLY A 61 -1.36 -3.00 -2.76
C GLY A 61 -2.37 -3.00 -1.62
N VAL A 62 -2.03 -2.30 -0.54
CA VAL A 62 -2.83 -2.11 0.67
C VAL A 62 -2.99 -0.61 0.90
N CYS A 63 -4.14 -0.20 1.41
CA CYS A 63 -4.43 1.16 1.84
C CYS A 63 -4.92 1.18 3.30
N PRO A 64 -5.06 2.36 3.92
CA PRO A 64 -5.59 2.48 5.28
C PRO A 64 -6.99 1.88 5.45
#